data_AF-A0A963MGH0-F1
#
_entry.id   AF-A0A963MGH0-F1
#
_cell.length_a   1.000
_cell.length_b   1.000
_cell.length_c   1.000
_cell.angle_alpha   90.00
_cell.angle_beta   90.00
_cell.angle_gamma   90.00
#
_symmetry.space_group_name_H-M   'P 1'
#
loop_
_entity.id
_entity.type
_entity.pdbx_description
1 polymer ?
#
loop_
_entity_poly.entity_id
_entity_poly.type
_entity_poly.pdbx_seq_one_letter_code
_entity_poly.pdbx_strand_id
1 'polypeptide(L)'
;MKTIRKSTKLDNVCYDIRGPILECAQRMEDEGHKIIKLNIGNLAVFGFDSPEEIQQDMIRNLPNSSGYSDSKGIFAARKAVMHYTQQQGIAGVTL
;
A
#
# COMPACT_ATOMS: atom_id res chain seq x y z
N MET A 1 -38.40 -7.38 5.71
CA MET A 1 -37.03 -6.84 5.49
C MET A 1 -36.42 -7.62 4.31
N LYS A 2 -35.97 -6.95 3.23
CA LYS A 2 -35.43 -7.63 2.04
C LYS A 2 -33.95 -7.93 2.25
N THR A 3 -33.54 -9.19 2.12
CA THR A 3 -32.13 -9.59 2.24
C THR A 3 -31.33 -8.99 1.08
N ILE A 4 -30.34 -8.15 1.41
CA ILE A 4 -29.39 -7.61 0.44
C ILE A 4 -28.25 -8.63 0.33
N ARG A 5 -28.07 -9.22 -0.85
CA ARG A 5 -26.97 -10.15 -1.13
C ARG A 5 -25.82 -9.42 -1.82
N LYS A 6 -24.60 -9.92 -1.61
CA LYS A 6 -23.41 -9.50 -2.35
C LYS A 6 -23.63 -9.73 -3.86
N SER A 7 -23.04 -8.87 -4.69
CA SER A 7 -23.04 -9.08 -6.15
C SER A 7 -22.26 -10.34 -6.51
N THR A 8 -22.78 -11.12 -7.46
CA THR A 8 -22.16 -12.36 -7.95
C THR A 8 -20.74 -12.16 -8.50
N LYS A 9 -20.39 -10.94 -8.93
CA LYS A 9 -19.03 -10.59 -9.36
C LYS A 9 -17.96 -10.81 -8.28
N LEU A 10 -18.37 -10.84 -7.01
CA LEU A 10 -17.48 -10.98 -5.87
C LEU A 10 -17.42 -12.42 -5.33
N ASP A 11 -18.14 -13.37 -5.93
CA ASP A 11 -18.28 -14.72 -5.36
C ASP A 11 -16.95 -15.47 -5.26
N ASN A 12 -16.02 -15.22 -6.20
CA ASN A 12 -14.70 -15.84 -6.24
C ASN A 12 -13.56 -14.88 -5.88
N VAL A 13 -13.88 -13.72 -5.29
CA VAL A 13 -12.87 -12.75 -4.84
C VAL A 13 -12.43 -13.11 -3.42
N CYS A 14 -11.23 -13.68 -3.30
CA CYS A 14 -10.62 -14.07 -2.03
C CYS A 14 -9.30 -13.31 -1.83
N TYR A 15 -9.33 -12.28 -0.97
CA TYR A 15 -8.13 -11.58 -0.51
C TYR A 15 -7.94 -11.84 0.99
N ASP A 16 -7.35 -12.98 1.31
CA ASP A 16 -7.38 -13.59 2.65
C ASP A 16 -6.26 -13.08 3.59
N ILE A 17 -5.55 -12.02 3.21
CA ILE A 17 -4.51 -11.41 4.06
C ILE A 17 -5.10 -10.92 5.41
N ARG A 18 -6.42 -10.68 5.45
CA ARG A 18 -7.16 -10.25 6.65
C ARG A 18 -8.38 -11.13 6.97
N GLY A 19 -8.33 -12.41 6.66
CA GLY A 19 -9.45 -13.31 6.97
C GLY A 19 -9.32 -14.04 8.32
N PRO A 20 -9.95 -15.22 8.47
CA PRO A 20 -10.11 -15.91 9.76
C PRO A 20 -8.80 -16.22 10.49
N ILE A 21 -7.70 -16.39 9.75
CA ILE A 21 -6.37 -16.63 10.33
C ILE A 21 -5.89 -15.38 11.09
N LEU A 22 -6.12 -14.18 10.54
CA LEU A 22 -5.77 -12.92 11.22
C LEU A 22 -6.64 -12.71 12.45
N GLU A 23 -7.94 -13.05 12.39
CA GLU A 23 -8.85 -12.98 13.54
C GLU A 23 -8.37 -13.89 14.68
N CYS A 24 -7.93 -15.10 14.35
CA CYS A 24 -7.36 -16.02 15.33
C CYS A 24 -6.05 -15.48 15.92
N ALA A 25 -5.15 -14.95 15.07
CA ALA A 25 -3.91 -14.34 15.52
C ALA A 25 -4.16 -13.15 16.45
N GLN A 26 -5.13 -12.29 16.14
CA GLN A 26 -5.52 -11.16 16.99
C GLN A 26 -6.09 -11.63 18.32
N ARG A 27 -6.96 -12.65 18.33
CA ARG A 27 -7.46 -13.24 19.57
C ARG A 27 -6.32 -13.77 20.45
N MET A 28 -5.34 -14.44 19.86
CA MET A 28 -4.16 -14.92 20.59
C MET A 28 -3.33 -13.76 21.15
N GLU A 29 -3.17 -12.67 20.40
CA GLU A 29 -2.51 -11.45 20.90
C GLU A 29 -3.26 -10.82 22.08
N ASP A 30 -4.59 -10.75 22.01
CA ASP A 30 -5.46 -10.22 23.07
C ASP A 30 -5.42 -11.11 24.34
N GLU A 31 -5.21 -12.42 24.16
CA GLU A 31 -4.96 -13.40 25.23
C GLU A 31 -3.53 -13.29 25.82
N GLY A 32 -2.70 -12.37 25.29
CA GLY A 32 -1.35 -12.07 25.77
C GLY A 32 -0.24 -12.86 25.07
N HIS A 33 -0.55 -13.64 24.04
CA HIS A 33 0.47 -14.34 23.27
C HIS A 33 1.21 -13.37 22.33
N LYS A 34 2.54 -13.46 22.33
CA LYS A 34 3.34 -12.75 21.33
C LYS A 34 3.30 -13.51 20.01
N ILE A 35 2.66 -12.92 19.00
CA ILE A 35 2.60 -13.47 17.63
C ILE A 35 3.58 -12.72 16.72
N ILE A 36 4.42 -13.45 15.98
CA ILE A 36 5.30 -12.87 14.97
C ILE A 36 4.60 -12.96 13.61
N LYS A 37 4.18 -11.81 13.09
CA LYS A 37 3.42 -11.70 11.83
C LYS A 37 4.36 -11.71 10.61
N LEU A 38 4.56 -12.87 10.00
CA LEU A 38 5.34 -13.04 8.77
C LEU A 38 4.47 -13.08 7.50
N ASN A 39 3.18 -12.74 7.63
CA ASN A 39 2.19 -12.79 6.56
C ASN A 39 2.05 -11.48 5.78
N ILE A 40 2.67 -10.39 6.24
CA ILE A 40 2.56 -9.06 5.62
C ILE A 40 3.93 -8.40 5.46
N GLY A 41 4.17 -7.83 4.28
CA GLY A 41 5.36 -7.01 3.99
C GLY A 41 5.27 -5.61 4.60
N ASN A 42 4.85 -5.47 5.86
CA ASN A 42 4.81 -4.19 6.55
C ASN A 42 6.15 -3.93 7.24
N LEU A 43 7.01 -3.16 6.60
CA LEU A 43 8.37 -2.89 7.10
C LEU A 43 8.38 -2.19 8.48
N ALA A 44 7.40 -1.33 8.76
CA ALA A 44 7.37 -0.53 9.98
C ALA A 44 7.28 -1.39 11.25
N VAL A 45 6.57 -2.52 11.23
CA VAL A 45 6.48 -3.41 12.42
C VAL A 45 7.80 -4.12 12.74
N PHE A 46 8.76 -4.07 11.81
CA PHE A 46 10.11 -4.60 11.97
C PHE A 46 11.14 -3.48 12.24
N GLY A 47 10.71 -2.24 12.48
CA GLY A 47 11.59 -1.13 12.84
C GLY A 47 12.29 -0.46 11.65
N PHE A 48 11.78 -0.64 10.43
CA PHE A 48 12.26 0.08 9.26
C PHE A 48 11.45 1.36 9.05
N ASP A 49 12.10 2.49 9.22
CA ASP A 49 11.55 3.81 8.94
C ASP A 49 11.86 4.28 7.51
N SER A 50 11.10 5.25 7.03
CA SER A 50 11.40 5.91 5.76
C SER A 50 12.67 6.78 5.87
N PRO A 51 13.48 6.89 4.81
CA PRO A 51 14.64 7.78 4.80
C PRO A 51 14.27 9.23 5.12
N GLU A 52 15.16 9.94 5.81
CA GLU A 52 14.92 11.32 6.25
C GLU A 52 14.63 12.27 5.07
N GLU A 53 15.35 12.12 3.96
CA GLU A 53 15.16 12.89 2.73
C GLU A 53 13.73 12.80 2.20
N ILE A 54 13.12 11.59 2.25
CA ILE A 54 11.73 11.38 1.83
C ILE A 54 10.78 12.10 2.77
N GLN A 55 11.03 12.05 4.08
CA GLN A 55 10.19 12.74 5.06
C GLN A 55 10.24 14.26 4.87
N GLN A 56 11.44 14.83 4.69
CA GLN A 56 11.63 16.26 4.47
C GLN A 56 10.95 16.73 3.18
N ASP A 57 11.08 15.98 2.08
CA ASP A 57 10.45 16.36 0.81
C ASP A 57 8.92 16.23 0.88
N MET A 58 8.39 15.23 1.60
CA MET A 58 6.95 15.15 1.86
C MET A 58 6.45 16.38 2.64
N ILE A 59 7.13 16.77 3.71
CA ILE A 59 6.78 17.96 4.52
C ILE A 59 6.79 19.23 3.66
N ARG A 60 7.82 19.41 2.83
CA ARG A 60 7.95 20.58 1.94
C ARG A 60 6.83 20.67 0.90
N ASN A 61 6.38 19.53 0.37
CA ASN A 61 5.36 19.49 -0.67
C ASN A 61 3.92 19.46 -0.13
N LEU A 62 3.72 19.10 1.14
CA LEU A 62 2.40 18.95 1.77
C LEU A 62 1.49 20.19 1.65
N PRO A 63 1.97 21.44 1.81
CA PRO A 63 1.12 22.63 1.65
C PRO A 63 0.53 22.77 0.24
N ASN A 64 1.25 22.27 -0.78
CA ASN A 64 0.87 22.37 -2.18
C ASN A 64 0.11 21.13 -2.70
N SER A 65 -0.16 20.14 -1.84
CA SER A 65 -0.75 18.85 -2.25
C SER A 65 -2.25 18.73 -1.96
N SER A 66 -2.93 19.82 -1.63
CA SER A 66 -4.37 19.81 -1.29
C SER A 66 -5.30 19.69 -2.51
N GLY A 67 -4.81 20.07 -3.70
CA GLY A 67 -5.56 19.99 -4.95
C GLY A 67 -5.47 18.61 -5.61
N TYR A 68 -6.46 18.30 -6.45
CA TYR A 68 -6.41 17.11 -7.29
C TYR A 68 -5.27 17.19 -8.31
N SER A 69 -4.57 16.07 -8.52
CA SER A 69 -3.66 15.90 -9.64
C SER A 69 -4.39 15.33 -10.86
N ASP A 70 -3.69 15.24 -11.99
CA ASP A 70 -4.14 14.44 -13.12
C ASP A 70 -4.42 12.99 -12.69
N SER A 71 -5.39 12.34 -13.35
CA SER A 71 -5.79 10.95 -13.06
C SER A 71 -4.66 9.93 -13.17
N LYS A 72 -3.64 10.22 -13.99
CA LYS A 72 -2.44 9.38 -14.13
C LYS A 72 -1.40 9.66 -13.03
N GLY A 73 -1.55 10.73 -12.26
CA GLY A 73 -0.66 11.15 -11.19
C GLY A 73 0.22 12.36 -11.52
N ILE A 74 1.04 12.77 -10.56
CA ILE A 74 1.93 13.94 -10.65
C ILE A 74 2.97 13.74 -11.75
N PHE A 75 3.06 14.69 -12.68
CA PHE A 75 3.97 14.61 -13.84
C PHE A 75 5.43 14.37 -13.44
N ALA A 76 5.96 15.13 -12.46
CA ALA A 76 7.34 15.00 -12.00
C ALA A 76 7.62 13.59 -11.44
N ALA A 77 6.70 13.04 -10.65
CA ALA A 77 6.82 11.68 -10.11
C ALA A 77 6.81 10.63 -11.22
N ARG A 78 5.88 10.74 -12.19
CA ARG A 78 5.82 9.83 -13.34
C ARG A 78 7.09 9.89 -14.19
N LYS A 79 7.65 11.10 -14.40
CA LYS A 79 8.89 11.30 -15.14
C LYS A 79 10.09 10.65 -14.41
N ALA A 80 10.15 10.75 -13.09
CA ALA A 80 11.17 10.08 -12.28
C ALA A 80 11.09 8.55 -12.42
N VAL A 81 9.89 7.96 -12.35
CA VAL A 81 9.67 6.52 -12.58
C VAL A 81 10.08 6.12 -14.00
N MET A 82 9.69 6.89 -15.02
CA MET A 82 10.09 6.65 -16.42
C MET A 82 11.63 6.62 -16.55
N HIS A 83 12.33 7.62 -16.04
CA HIS A 83 13.79 7.70 -16.12
C HIS A 83 14.48 6.55 -15.39
N TYR A 84 14.04 6.24 -14.16
CA TYR A 84 14.62 5.12 -13.41
C TYR A 84 14.43 3.79 -14.16
N THR A 85 13.23 3.57 -14.71
CA THR A 85 12.90 2.35 -15.47
C THR A 85 13.74 2.24 -16.75
N GLN A 86 14.00 3.36 -17.44
CA GLN A 86 14.93 3.41 -18.57
C GLN A 86 16.37 3.08 -18.16
N GLN A 87 16.83 3.56 -17.00
CA GLN A 87 18.16 3.22 -16.46
C GLN A 87 18.29 1.72 -16.12
N GLN A 88 17.20 1.06 -15.74
CA GLN A 88 17.15 -0.39 -15.56
C GLN A 88 17.14 -1.18 -16.89
N GLY A 89 17.19 -0.50 -18.05
CA GLY A 89 17.26 -1.13 -19.37
C GLY A 89 15.93 -1.63 -19.92
N ILE A 90 14.79 -1.22 -19.33
CA ILE A 90 13.48 -1.64 -19.79
C ILE A 90 13.08 -0.82 -21.03
N ALA A 91 12.91 -1.50 -22.16
CA ALA A 91 12.57 -0.89 -23.44
C ALA A 91 11.11 -0.40 -23.49
N GLY A 92 10.85 0.63 -24.30
CA GLY A 92 9.50 1.12 -24.59
C GLY A 92 8.84 1.96 -23.49
N VAL A 93 9.59 2.37 -22.47
CA VAL A 93 9.05 3.17 -21.37
C VAL A 93 9.08 4.67 -21.72
N THR A 94 7.89 5.26 -21.86
CA THR A 94 7.67 6.69 -22.19
C THR A 94 6.57 7.29 -21.29
N LEU A 95 6.35 8.60 -21.38
CA LEU A 95 5.30 9.33 -20.65
C LEU A 95 3.94 9.33 -21.34
#